data_AF-A0A7S1WIN2-F1
#
_entry.id   AF-A0A7S1WIN2-F1
#
_cell.length_a   1.000
_cell.length_b   1.000
_cell.length_c   1.000
_cell.angle_alpha   90.00
_cell.angle_beta   90.00
_cell.angle_gamma   90.00
#
_symmetry.space_group_name_H-M   'P 1'
#
loop_
_entity.id
_entity.type
_entity.pdbx_description
1 polymer ?
#
loop_
_entity_poly.entity_id
_entity_poly.type
_entity_poly.pdbx_seq_one_letter_code
_entity_poly.pdbx_strand_id
1 'polypeptide(L)'
;FAKSVFGPRGNELVFKERSLGPGEYALFALSGAVGCAFTHSLVIPLDVVKTRMQTTPGRYGNLLAGAVEIQQTEGLQGLLLGWEPTILGYLWYGITVYPGYEFFKRAFFALAGPAVVDSFRVPLVLLAGAAATVIACFGVCPAEACRIRVVAA
;
A
#
# COMPACT_ATOMS: atom_id res chain seq x y z
N PHE A 1 21.39 22.85 -28.09
CA PHE A 1 21.53 22.34 -26.71
C PHE A 1 20.97 23.37 -25.73
N ALA A 2 19.66 23.34 -25.49
CA ALA A 2 18.99 24.26 -24.56
C ALA A 2 19.08 23.68 -23.14
N LYS A 3 19.65 24.47 -22.21
CA LYS A 3 19.66 24.15 -20.77
C LYS A 3 18.22 24.23 -20.25
N SER A 4 17.68 23.12 -19.76
CA SER A 4 16.45 23.12 -18.99
C SER A 4 16.63 23.95 -17.73
N VAL A 5 15.58 24.70 -17.37
CA VAL A 5 15.49 25.58 -16.17
C VAL A 5 15.81 24.82 -14.85
N PHE A 6 15.78 23.49 -14.88
CA PHE A 6 16.18 22.60 -13.79
C PHE A 6 17.64 22.13 -13.88
N GLY A 7 18.60 23.06 -13.99
CA GLY A 7 20.04 22.77 -13.90
C GLY A 7 20.59 21.67 -14.85
N PRO A 8 21.87 21.29 -14.72
CA PRO A 8 22.30 19.97 -15.17
C PRO A 8 21.50 18.92 -14.39
N ARG A 9 21.16 17.77 -14.98
CA ARG A 9 20.80 16.58 -14.19
C ARG A 9 22.02 16.26 -13.31
N GLY A 10 22.08 16.88 -12.14
CA GLY A 10 23.13 16.67 -11.17
C GLY A 10 23.02 15.24 -10.67
N ASN A 11 23.96 14.42 -11.13
CA ASN A 11 24.40 13.19 -10.46
C ASN A 11 24.61 13.51 -8.96
N GLU A 12 24.03 12.84 -7.96
CA GLU A 12 23.18 11.65 -7.93
C GLU A 12 22.29 11.70 -6.67
N LEU A 13 20.97 11.67 -6.81
CA LEU A 13 20.09 11.24 -5.70
C LEU A 13 20.39 9.79 -5.29
N VAL A 14 21.07 9.03 -6.15
CA VAL A 14 21.57 7.66 -5.94
C VAL A 14 22.83 7.63 -5.05
N PHE A 15 23.63 8.69 -4.93
CA PHE A 15 24.80 8.68 -4.02
C PHE A 15 24.49 9.15 -2.60
N LYS A 16 23.30 9.73 -2.37
CA LYS A 16 22.75 9.91 -1.01
C LYS A 16 22.08 8.63 -0.48
N GLU A 17 21.99 7.57 -1.29
CA GLU A 17 21.60 6.19 -0.93
C GLU A 17 22.81 5.34 -0.42
N ARG A 18 23.86 6.02 0.06
CA ARG A 18 25.12 5.47 0.58
C ARG A 18 24.85 4.54 1.78
N SER A 19 24.85 3.24 1.51
CA SER A 19 24.65 2.11 2.43
C SER A 19 23.40 2.17 3.31
N LEU A 20 22.26 1.64 2.82
CA LEU A 20 21.18 1.24 3.72
C LEU A 20 21.68 0.11 4.62
N GLY A 21 21.72 0.37 5.92
CA GLY A 21 21.94 -0.63 6.93
C GLY A 21 20.61 -1.21 7.43
N PRO A 22 20.68 -2.16 8.38
CA PRO A 22 19.51 -2.74 9.01
C PRO A 22 18.60 -1.71 9.69
N GLY A 23 19.18 -0.61 10.18
CA GLY A 23 18.44 0.47 10.85
C GLY A 23 17.50 1.21 9.91
N GLU A 24 17.94 1.54 8.70
CA GLU A 24 17.10 2.21 7.71
C GLU A 24 15.99 1.29 7.20
N TYR A 25 16.27 0.01 6.99
CA TYR A 25 15.22 -0.98 6.65
C TYR A 25 14.20 -1.13 7.78
N ALA A 26 14.64 -1.12 9.04
CA ALA A 26 13.74 -1.12 10.19
C ALA A 26 12.89 0.15 10.25
N LEU A 27 13.48 1.33 9.96
CA LEU A 27 12.73 2.58 9.88
C LEU A 27 11.67 2.53 8.78
N PHE A 28 12.00 2.04 7.58
CA PHE A 28 11.02 1.87 6.51
C PHE A 28 9.89 0.92 6.89
N ALA A 29 10.22 -0.20 7.55
CA ALA A 29 9.24 -1.15 8.03
C ALA A 29 8.29 -0.50 9.06
N LEU A 30 8.83 0.20 10.06
CA LEU A 30 8.04 0.84 11.11
C LEU A 30 7.22 2.02 10.59
N SER A 31 7.81 2.90 9.79
CA SER A 31 7.08 4.03 9.18
C SER A 31 5.99 3.54 8.23
N GLY A 32 6.29 2.49 7.47
CA GLY A 32 5.34 1.83 6.57
C GLY A 32 4.18 1.21 7.35
N ALA A 33 4.48 0.46 8.42
CA ALA A 33 3.48 -0.17 9.27
C ALA A 33 2.50 0.86 9.85
N VAL A 34 3.04 1.88 10.52
CA VAL A 34 2.24 2.91 11.17
C VAL A 34 1.46 3.71 10.13
N GLY A 35 2.11 4.12 9.03
CA GLY A 35 1.47 4.89 7.96
C GLY A 35 0.33 4.13 7.28
N CYS A 36 0.54 2.87 6.92
CA CYS A 36 -0.49 2.04 6.30
C CYS A 36 -1.64 1.73 7.25
N ALA A 37 -1.34 1.32 8.48
CA ALA A 37 -2.37 1.02 9.46
C ALA A 37 -3.23 2.25 9.79
N PHE A 38 -2.59 3.40 9.99
CA PHE A 38 -3.29 4.65 10.29
C PHE A 38 -4.19 5.11 9.14
N THR A 39 -3.65 5.15 7.92
CA THR A 39 -4.43 5.57 6.75
C THR A 39 -5.61 4.64 6.49
N HIS A 40 -5.41 3.32 6.61
CA HIS A 40 -6.48 2.35 6.43
C HIS A 40 -7.51 2.42 7.55
N SER A 41 -7.10 2.68 8.79
CA SER A 41 -8.02 2.87 9.92
C SER A 41 -9.00 4.02 9.67
N LEU A 42 -8.54 5.12 9.08
CA LEU A 42 -9.39 6.28 8.78
C LEU A 42 -10.41 6.00 7.68
N VAL A 43 -10.10 5.08 6.75
CA VAL A 43 -10.98 4.77 5.61
C VAL A 43 -11.86 3.53 5.83
N ILE A 44 -11.78 2.87 6.99
CA ILE A 44 -12.66 1.72 7.34
C ILE A 44 -14.14 2.01 7.04
N PRO A 45 -14.73 3.18 7.41
CA PRO A 45 -16.13 3.45 7.10
C PRO A 45 -16.45 3.44 5.60
N LEU A 46 -15.56 3.99 4.79
CA LEU A 46 -15.72 4.00 3.34
C LEU A 46 -15.58 2.60 2.76
N ASP A 47 -14.65 1.82 3.30
CA ASP A 47 -14.41 0.44 2.92
C ASP A 47 -15.59 -0.47 3.23
N VAL A 48 -16.21 -0.32 4.40
CA VAL A 48 -17.43 -1.07 4.77
C VAL A 48 -18.54 -0.81 3.77
N VAL A 49 -18.84 0.47 3.50
CA VAL A 49 -19.89 0.85 2.55
C VAL A 49 -19.58 0.28 1.17
N LYS A 50 -18.35 0.45 0.68
CA LYS A 50 -17.91 -0.07 -0.60
C LYS A 50 -18.07 -1.58 -0.70
N THR A 51 -17.62 -2.32 0.30
CA THR A 51 -17.72 -3.79 0.30
C THR A 51 -19.16 -4.23 0.28
N ARG A 52 -20.06 -3.63 1.07
CA ARG A 52 -21.49 -3.96 1.06
C ARG A 52 -22.19 -3.65 -0.25
N MET A 53 -21.83 -2.52 -0.87
CA MET A 53 -22.30 -2.20 -2.23
C MET A 53 -21.87 -3.26 -3.25
N GLN A 54 -20.64 -3.77 -3.12
CA GLN A 54 -20.08 -4.78 -4.02
C GLN A 54 -20.65 -6.19 -3.75
N THR A 55 -20.98 -6.54 -2.52
CA THR A 55 -21.54 -7.85 -2.15
C THR A 55 -23.06 -7.93 -2.30
N THR A 56 -23.77 -6.80 -2.29
CA THR A 56 -25.22 -6.74 -2.54
C THR A 56 -25.55 -5.73 -3.64
N PRO A 57 -25.32 -6.10 -4.92
CA PRO A 57 -25.61 -5.24 -6.05
C PRO A 57 -27.09 -4.84 -6.09
N GLY A 58 -27.38 -3.55 -6.33
CA GLY A 58 -28.73 -3.03 -6.50
C GLY A 58 -29.46 -2.62 -5.21
N ARG A 59 -28.93 -2.94 -4.03
CA ARG A 59 -29.50 -2.48 -2.74
C ARG A 59 -29.22 -1.00 -2.46
N TYR A 60 -27.98 -0.59 -2.69
CA TYR A 60 -27.52 0.76 -2.36
C TYR A 60 -27.33 1.58 -3.64
N GLY A 61 -28.00 2.73 -3.73
CA GLY A 61 -27.93 3.59 -4.91
C GLY A 61 -26.59 4.31 -5.09
N ASN A 62 -25.97 4.73 -3.99
CA ASN A 62 -24.66 5.38 -3.97
C ASN A 62 -24.00 5.24 -2.58
N LEU A 63 -22.72 5.65 -2.47
CA LEU A 63 -21.95 5.56 -1.22
C LEU A 63 -22.61 6.29 -0.05
N LEU A 64 -23.17 7.49 -0.26
CA LEU A 64 -23.81 8.25 0.82
C LEU A 64 -25.10 7.59 1.30
N ALA A 65 -25.93 7.12 0.36
CA ALA A 65 -27.14 6.37 0.67
C ALA A 65 -26.80 5.09 1.44
N GLY A 66 -25.75 4.37 1.03
CA GLY A 66 -25.27 3.19 1.74
C GLY A 66 -24.77 3.50 3.15
N ALA A 67 -24.00 4.57 3.33
CA ALA A 67 -23.53 4.99 4.66
C ALA A 67 -24.69 5.35 5.60
N VAL A 68 -25.68 6.11 5.09
CA VAL A 68 -26.88 6.49 5.86
C VAL A 68 -27.72 5.27 6.22
N GLU A 69 -27.95 4.37 5.27
CA GLU A 69 -28.72 3.13 5.53
C GLU A 69 -28.04 2.29 6.61
N ILE A 70 -26.73 2.04 6.50
CA ILE A 70 -25.96 1.27 7.48
C ILE A 70 -26.03 1.92 8.86
N GLN A 71 -25.87 3.25 8.93
CA GLN A 71 -25.98 3.97 10.20
C GLN A 71 -27.39 3.85 10.81
N GLN A 72 -28.44 3.84 10.00
CA GLN A 72 -29.82 3.70 10.48
C GLN A 72 -30.16 2.27 10.92
N THR A 73 -29.59 1.25 10.27
CA THR A 73 -29.89 -0.16 10.57
C THR A 73 -29.00 -0.76 11.65
N GLU A 74 -27.71 -0.40 11.67
CA GLU A 74 -26.68 -1.04 12.52
C GLU A 74 -25.92 -0.04 13.40
N GLY A 75 -26.20 1.25 13.24
CA GLY A 75 -25.50 2.31 13.97
C GLY A 75 -24.06 2.52 13.51
N LEU A 76 -23.32 3.29 14.30
CA LEU A 76 -21.92 3.63 14.00
C LEU A 76 -20.98 2.42 14.06
N GLN A 77 -21.34 1.38 14.82
CA GLN A 77 -20.55 0.15 14.89
C GLN A 77 -20.56 -0.62 13.57
N GLY A 78 -21.67 -0.58 12.83
CA GLY A 78 -21.76 -1.17 11.49
C GLY A 78 -20.72 -0.62 10.53
N LEU A 79 -20.42 0.69 10.63
CA LEU A 79 -19.39 1.36 9.81
C LEU A 79 -17.94 1.04 10.22
N LEU A 80 -17.72 0.33 11.32
CA LEU A 80 -16.39 -0.04 11.82
C LEU A 80 -16.15 -1.56 11.79
N LEU A 81 -17.02 -2.32 11.10
CA LEU A 81 -16.85 -3.75 10.94
C LEU A 81 -15.56 -4.10 10.20
N GLY A 82 -14.88 -5.15 10.67
CA GLY A 82 -13.62 -5.59 10.08
C GLY A 82 -12.41 -4.70 10.38
N TRP A 83 -12.49 -3.81 11.38
CA TRP A 83 -11.36 -2.96 11.77
C TRP A 83 -10.11 -3.74 12.18
N GLU A 84 -10.27 -4.81 12.96
CA GLU A 84 -9.15 -5.66 13.43
C GLU A 84 -8.35 -6.28 12.27
N PRO A 85 -8.97 -7.06 11.35
CA PRO A 85 -8.24 -7.61 10.22
C PRO A 85 -7.67 -6.52 9.31
N THR A 86 -8.34 -5.38 9.17
CA THR A 86 -7.81 -4.24 8.39
C THR A 86 -6.49 -3.76 8.98
N ILE A 87 -6.47 -3.40 10.26
CA ILE A 87 -5.27 -2.87 10.91
C ILE A 87 -4.13 -3.89 10.87
N LEU A 88 -4.39 -5.15 11.22
CA LEU A 88 -3.36 -6.20 11.23
C LEU A 88 -2.81 -6.48 9.82
N GLY A 89 -3.69 -6.56 8.81
CA GLY A 89 -3.31 -6.77 7.42
C GLY A 89 -2.45 -5.63 6.87
N TYR A 90 -2.82 -4.38 7.17
CA TYR A 90 -2.09 -3.21 6.69
C TYR A 90 -0.83 -2.88 7.49
N LEU A 91 -0.76 -3.29 8.76
CA LEU A 91 0.51 -3.34 9.50
C LEU A 91 1.49 -4.27 8.80
N TRP A 92 1.08 -5.50 8.49
CA TRP A 92 1.92 -6.46 7.77
C TRP A 92 2.34 -5.94 6.40
N TYR A 93 1.39 -5.38 5.65
CA TYR A 93 1.66 -4.78 4.35
C TYR A 93 2.73 -3.69 4.46
N GLY A 94 2.60 -2.77 5.42
CA GLY A 94 3.56 -1.69 5.64
C GLY A 94 4.94 -2.19 6.07
N ILE A 95 5.01 -3.20 6.93
CA ILE A 95 6.29 -3.81 7.36
C ILE A 95 7.04 -4.44 6.18
N THR A 96 6.33 -4.96 5.18
CA THR A 96 6.93 -5.77 4.11
C THR A 96 7.16 -4.99 2.82
N VAL A 97 6.20 -4.16 2.39
CA VAL A 97 6.28 -3.47 1.08
C VAL A 97 7.37 -2.41 1.02
N TYR A 98 7.51 -1.54 2.02
CA TYR A 98 8.46 -0.43 1.94
C TYR A 98 9.93 -0.90 1.98
N PRO A 99 10.36 -1.71 2.96
CA PRO A 99 11.73 -2.25 2.94
C PRO A 99 11.93 -3.23 1.77
N GLY A 100 10.92 -4.02 1.41
CA GLY A 100 10.99 -4.95 0.28
C GLY A 100 11.16 -4.24 -1.05
N TYR A 101 10.41 -3.16 -1.29
CA TYR A 101 10.53 -2.33 -2.49
C TYR A 101 11.95 -1.81 -2.66
N GLU A 102 12.52 -1.27 -1.58
CA GLU A 102 13.86 -0.70 -1.60
C GLU A 102 14.93 -1.79 -1.84
N PHE A 103 14.77 -2.95 -1.21
CA PHE A 103 15.62 -4.11 -1.43
C PHE A 103 15.59 -4.58 -2.89
N PHE A 104 14.40 -4.86 -3.44
CA PHE A 104 14.26 -5.37 -4.81
C PHE A 104 14.67 -4.34 -5.86
N LYS A 105 14.37 -3.05 -5.63
CA LYS A 105 14.79 -1.96 -6.53
C LYS A 105 16.32 -1.95 -6.67
N ARG A 106 17.04 -2.05 -5.55
CA ARG A 106 18.50 -2.11 -5.53
C ARG A 106 19.04 -3.39 -6.16
N ALA A 107 18.45 -4.54 -5.84
CA ALA A 107 18.85 -5.81 -6.42
C ALA A 107 18.71 -5.81 -7.94
N PHE A 108 17.58 -5.31 -8.46
CA PHE A 108 17.33 -5.24 -9.89
C PHE A 108 18.21 -4.20 -10.60
N PHE A 109 18.47 -3.05 -9.97
CA PHE A 109 19.40 -2.06 -10.53
C PHE A 109 20.84 -2.58 -10.58
N ALA A 110 21.29 -3.27 -9.53
CA ALA A 110 22.61 -3.88 -9.48
C ALA A 110 22.77 -4.99 -10.53
N LEU A 111 21.73 -5.80 -10.74
CA LEU A 111 21.74 -6.89 -11.73
C LEU A 111 21.67 -6.36 -13.18
N ALA A 112 20.88 -5.32 -13.44
CA ALA A 112 20.69 -4.77 -14.79
C ALA A 112 21.89 -3.95 -15.28
N GLY A 113 22.61 -3.31 -14.37
CA GLY A 113 23.74 -2.44 -14.69
C GLY A 113 23.33 -1.05 -15.21
N PRO A 114 24.26 -0.07 -15.22
CA PRO A 114 23.92 1.35 -15.39
C PRO A 114 23.21 1.68 -16.71
N ALA A 115 23.69 1.12 -17.82
CA ALA A 115 23.15 1.40 -19.16
C ALA A 115 21.69 0.93 -19.32
N VAL A 116 21.34 -0.21 -18.72
CA VAL A 116 19.97 -0.75 -18.75
C VAL A 116 19.07 0.03 -17.81
N VAL A 117 19.55 0.39 -16.62
CA VAL A 117 18.79 1.19 -15.65
C VAL A 117 18.38 2.53 -16.24
N ASP A 118 19.26 3.22 -16.96
CA ASP A 118 18.94 4.52 -17.57
C ASP A 118 17.87 4.40 -18.66
N SER A 119 17.84 3.29 -19.39
CA SER A 119 16.87 3.05 -20.47
C SER A 119 15.54 2.45 -19.98
N PHE A 120 15.58 1.62 -18.93
CA PHE A 120 14.45 0.81 -18.45
C PHE A 120 14.10 1.05 -16.98
N ARG A 121 14.36 2.25 -16.46
CA ARG A 121 14.12 2.60 -15.06
C ARG A 121 12.69 2.30 -14.59
N VAL A 122 11.69 2.68 -15.39
CA VAL A 122 10.26 2.54 -15.03
C VAL A 122 9.87 1.07 -14.88
N PRO A 123 10.10 0.19 -15.88
CA PRO A 123 9.87 -1.25 -15.71
C PRO A 123 10.56 -1.86 -14.49
N LEU A 124 11.82 -1.48 -14.21
CA LEU A 124 12.58 -2.04 -13.09
C LEU A 124 11.98 -1.65 -11.72
N VAL A 125 11.57 -0.40 -11.54
CA VAL A 125 10.91 0.02 -10.28
C VAL A 125 9.52 -0.61 -10.13
N LEU A 126 8.80 -0.84 -11.23
CA LEU A 126 7.52 -1.54 -11.21
C LEU A 126 7.69 -3.01 -10.81
N LEU A 127 8.68 -3.70 -11.38
CA LEU A 127 9.03 -5.06 -11.00
C LEU A 127 9.42 -5.15 -9.52
N ALA A 128 10.19 -4.18 -9.02
CA ALA A 128 10.56 -4.13 -7.61
C ALA A 128 9.33 -4.00 -6.69
N GLY A 129 8.39 -3.13 -7.05
CA GLY A 129 7.10 -3.00 -6.35
C GLY A 129 6.30 -4.29 -6.39
N ALA A 130 6.18 -4.92 -7.56
CA ALA A 130 5.46 -6.19 -7.70
C ALA A 130 6.08 -7.29 -6.84
N ALA A 131 7.41 -7.44 -6.85
CA ALA A 131 8.12 -8.43 -6.04
C ALA A 131 7.92 -8.19 -4.53
N ALA A 132 7.98 -6.93 -4.08
CA ALA A 132 7.70 -6.56 -2.69
C ALA A 132 6.25 -6.90 -2.28
N THR A 133 5.29 -6.59 -3.15
CA THR A 133 3.86 -6.84 -2.90
C THR A 133 3.54 -8.33 -2.80
N VAL A 134 4.23 -9.21 -3.55
CA VAL A 134 4.03 -10.67 -3.42
C VAL A 134 4.31 -11.14 -1.99
N ILE A 135 5.33 -10.60 -1.33
CA ILE A 135 5.63 -10.91 0.08
C ILE A 135 4.54 -10.36 1.00
N ALA A 136 4.10 -9.13 0.74
CA ALA A 136 3.03 -8.50 1.52
C ALA A 136 1.70 -9.29 1.44
N CYS A 137 1.38 -9.85 0.27
CA CYS A 137 0.18 -10.65 0.03
C CYS A 137 -0.01 -11.82 1.00
N PHE A 138 1.06 -12.41 1.52
CA PHE A 138 0.95 -13.52 2.48
C PHE A 138 0.22 -13.15 3.77
N GLY A 139 0.27 -11.88 4.19
CA GLY A 139 -0.49 -11.40 5.36
C GLY A 139 -1.71 -10.57 4.99
N VAL A 140 -1.61 -9.70 3.98
CA VAL A 140 -2.74 -8.81 3.63
C VAL A 140 -3.90 -9.57 2.98
N CYS A 141 -3.65 -10.56 2.11
CA CYS A 141 -4.72 -11.29 1.44
C CYS A 141 -5.63 -12.08 2.40
N PRO A 142 -5.12 -12.87 3.37
CA PRO A 142 -6.00 -13.54 4.33
C PRO A 142 -6.71 -12.55 5.26
N ALA A 143 -6.06 -11.44 5.64
CA ALA A 143 -6.68 -10.38 6.42
C ALA A 143 -7.84 -9.72 5.67
N GLU A 144 -7.65 -9.40 4.39
CA GLU A 144 -8.69 -8.89 3.49
C GLU A 144 -9.86 -9.87 3.33
N ALA A 145 -9.57 -11.16 3.18
CA ALA A 145 -10.60 -12.20 3.11
C ALA A 145 -11.42 -12.26 4.42
N CYS A 146 -10.77 -12.13 5.58
CA CYS A 146 -11.45 -12.06 6.88
C CYS A 146 -12.33 -10.81 6.97
N ARG A 147 -11.78 -9.65 6.63
CA ARG A 147 -12.50 -8.36 6.61
C ARG A 147 -13.78 -8.46 5.77
N ILE A 148 -13.68 -8.95 4.52
CA ILE A 148 -14.84 -9.08 3.63
C ILE A 148 -15.91 -9.99 4.23
N ARG A 149 -15.53 -11.12 4.83
CA ARG A 149 -16.49 -12.03 5.48
C ARG A 149 -17.21 -11.39 6.66
N VAL A 150 -16.51 -10.58 7.46
CA VAL A 150 -17.09 -9.87 8.61
C VAL A 150 -18.02 -8.75 8.15
N VAL A 151 -17.65 -8.03 7.08
CA VAL A 151 -18.41 -6.87 6.57
C VAL A 151 -19.64 -7.28 5.75
N ALA A 152 -19.56 -8.41 5.06
CA ALA A 152 -20.63 -8.93 4.20
C ALA A 152 -21.65 -9.82 4.93
N ALA A 153 -21.36 -10.23 6.16
CA ALA A 153 -22.28 -10.94 7.04
C ALA A 153 -23.36 -9.98 7.57
#